data_AF-Q28JW2-F1
#
_entry.id   AF-Q28JW2-F1
#
_cell.length_a   1.000
_cell.length_b   1.000
_cell.length_c   1.000
_cell.angle_alpha   90.00
_cell.angle_beta   90.00
_cell.angle_gamma   90.00
#
_symmetry.space_group_name_H-M   'P 1'
#
loop_
_entity.id
_entity.type
_entity.pdbx_description
1 polymer ?
#
loop_
_entity_poly.entity_id
_entity_poly.type
_entity_poly.pdbx_seq_one_letter_code
_entity_poly.pdbx_strand_id
1 'polypeptide(L)'
;MLLWSLLKIIIFIAIVVGAVFGITLLTEMDNLGILIIFGREFVITPLLAVIGAVILLLAVWILFKVVGLLVAFLRMLNGDETALTRYWSRRSERKGYDALGDAMMALAAGEGRLAIRKAERARKALGRPELTNLVVAQGAEMVGDKALATETYKAMVTDDRTRFVGVRGLMQQRLDDGDTDTALKLAEKALVLRPKNADVQTTLISLQSRQEDWQGARGTLAAALKAGNVPRDLHRRRDAVLALAHARDAMAEGQVVTATRDVAEANRLAPGLVPAAVMSTRLAVEAGNKRQAAKTIRKAWDQAPHPDLAAAFALIEPDETPALRLRRFRPLLGKHPTHPEVKMLEAELHIANEDFPAARKALGDLAESAPTARSLTIMAAVERGEGSPDRIVRGWLARAVTAPRGNQWLCDNCGHVHEDWTPVCVNCESFDTLDWAEPRQSETSLAGPTQMLPLIVGALEDQSDAPEAAPEAGPDAEEEAEILDDTPAEPEAAQVTPDPTPEAEVSRK
;
A
#
# COMPACT_ATOMS: atom_id res chain seq x y z
N MET A 1 -45.26 13.20 47.01
CA MET A 1 -45.20 14.63 47.36
C MET A 1 -46.47 15.16 48.01
N LEU A 2 -47.67 14.87 47.47
CA LEU A 2 -48.95 15.33 48.03
C LEU A 2 -49.20 14.86 49.48
N LEU A 3 -48.96 13.58 49.80
CA LEU A 3 -49.21 13.03 51.14
C LEU A 3 -48.37 13.66 52.26
N TRP A 4 -47.10 13.99 51.99
CA TRP A 4 -46.24 14.64 52.99
C TRP A 4 -46.60 16.12 53.18
N SER A 5 -47.05 16.79 52.12
CA SER A 5 -47.60 18.15 52.22
C SER A 5 -48.94 18.15 52.99
N LEU A 6 -49.81 17.17 52.71
CA LEU A 6 -51.08 16.97 53.40
C LEU A 6 -50.87 16.69 54.89
N LEU A 7 -49.90 15.84 55.25
CA LEU A 7 -49.57 15.54 56.64
C LEU A 7 -49.07 16.80 57.38
N LYS A 8 -48.23 17.63 56.74
CA LYS A 8 -47.77 18.90 57.33
C LYS A 8 -48.91 19.88 57.56
N ILE A 9 -49.85 19.97 56.61
CA ILE A 9 -51.01 20.84 56.72
C ILE A 9 -51.96 20.34 57.83
N ILE A 10 -52.24 19.04 57.89
CA ILE A 10 -53.08 18.44 58.94
C ILE A 10 -52.46 18.65 60.32
N ILE A 11 -51.15 18.43 60.48
CA ILE A 11 -50.44 18.66 61.75
C ILE A 11 -50.47 20.15 62.12
N PHE A 12 -50.28 21.04 61.15
CA PHE A 12 -50.36 22.49 61.41
C PHE A 12 -51.76 22.91 61.86
N ILE A 13 -52.81 22.43 61.17
CA ILE A 13 -54.20 22.70 61.55
C ILE A 13 -54.51 22.13 62.94
N ALA A 14 -54.05 20.90 63.25
CA ALA A 14 -54.24 20.30 64.56
C ALA A 14 -53.55 21.12 65.68
N ILE A 15 -52.36 21.66 65.43
CA ILE A 15 -51.66 22.54 66.37
C ILE A 15 -52.41 23.86 66.55
N VAL A 16 -52.90 24.47 65.47
CA VAL A 16 -53.67 25.72 65.53
C VAL A 16 -54.98 25.51 66.28
N VAL A 17 -55.71 24.43 65.98
CA VAL A 17 -56.95 24.07 66.69
C VAL A 17 -56.67 23.79 68.17
N GLY A 18 -55.61 23.05 68.49
CA GLY A 18 -55.19 22.80 69.86
C GLY A 18 -54.78 24.07 70.61
N ALA A 19 -54.13 25.02 69.93
CA ALA A 19 -53.76 26.31 70.50
C ALA A 19 -54.99 27.19 70.78
N VAL A 20 -55.93 27.26 69.83
CA VAL A 20 -57.20 27.98 70.03
C VAL A 20 -58.00 27.36 71.17
N PHE A 21 -58.09 26.03 71.22
CA PHE A 21 -58.76 25.30 72.29
C PHE A 21 -58.09 25.48 73.67
N GLY A 22 -56.76 25.50 73.70
CA GLY A 22 -55.98 25.80 74.91
C GLY A 22 -56.17 27.23 75.39
N ILE A 23 -56.27 28.20 74.48
CA ILE A 23 -56.59 29.60 74.81
C ILE A 23 -58.00 29.71 75.39
N THR A 24 -59.00 29.01 74.83
CA THR A 24 -60.37 29.02 75.37
C THR A 24 -60.46 28.39 76.77
N LEU A 25 -59.71 27.30 77.01
CA LEU A 25 -59.61 26.68 78.34
C LEU A 25 -58.89 27.57 79.36
N LEU A 26 -57.86 28.30 78.93
CA LEU A 26 -57.14 29.25 79.78
C LEU A 26 -57.98 30.49 80.11
N THR A 27 -58.91 30.90 79.24
CA THR A 27 -59.82 32.01 79.51
C THR A 27 -60.99 31.65 80.44
N GLU A 28 -61.32 30.36 80.59
CA GLU A 28 -62.35 29.88 81.54
C GLU A 28 -61.78 29.62 82.96
N MET A 29 -60.45 29.59 83.11
CA MET A 29 -59.80 29.47 84.42
C MET A 29 -59.59 30.86 85.04
N ASP A 30 -60.51 31.26 85.92
CA ASP A 30 -60.57 32.57 86.58
C ASP A 30 -59.46 32.84 87.63
N ASN A 31 -58.31 32.13 87.54
CA ASN A 31 -57.21 32.27 88.49
C ASN A 31 -55.84 32.32 87.80
N LEU A 32 -55.07 33.36 88.14
CA LEU A 32 -53.74 33.66 87.62
C LEU A 32 -52.79 32.47 87.85
N GLY A 33 -52.36 31.83 86.76
CA GLY A 33 -51.29 30.84 86.80
C GLY A 33 -49.96 31.50 87.17
N ILE A 34 -49.44 31.19 88.35
CA ILE A 34 -48.12 31.63 88.79
C ILE A 34 -47.09 30.68 88.17
N LEU A 35 -46.23 31.21 87.30
CA LEU A 35 -45.19 30.41 86.65
C LEU A 35 -43.89 30.60 87.43
N ILE A 36 -43.47 29.58 88.17
CA ILE A 36 -42.23 29.61 88.94
C ILE A 36 -41.09 29.08 88.05
N ILE A 37 -40.23 29.99 87.60
CA ILE A 37 -38.99 29.64 86.90
C ILE A 37 -37.83 30.26 87.68
N PHE A 38 -36.81 29.46 88.02
CA PHE A 38 -35.61 29.91 88.74
C PHE A 38 -35.90 30.67 90.06
N GLY A 39 -36.92 30.26 90.80
CA GLY A 39 -37.24 30.83 92.13
C GLY A 39 -37.81 32.25 92.11
N ARG A 40 -38.26 32.77 90.96
CA ARG A 40 -39.00 34.03 90.86
C ARG A 40 -40.44 33.79 90.44
N GLU A 41 -41.37 34.44 91.15
CA GLU A 41 -42.80 34.39 90.86
C GLU A 41 -43.12 35.40 89.76
N PHE A 42 -43.47 34.89 88.57
CA PHE A 42 -43.98 35.72 87.48
C PHE A 42 -45.49 35.58 87.39
N VAL A 43 -46.18 36.70 87.60
CA VAL A 43 -47.63 36.81 87.41
C VAL A 43 -47.88 36.93 85.91
N ILE A 44 -48.39 35.88 85.28
CA ILE A 44 -48.71 35.90 83.86
C ILE A 44 -49.99 36.70 83.67
N THR A 45 -49.84 37.95 83.24
CA THR A 45 -50.96 38.73 82.72
C THR A 45 -51.39 38.17 81.36
N PRO A 46 -52.68 38.29 80.97
CA PRO A 46 -53.18 37.78 79.69
C PRO A 46 -52.36 38.26 78.48
N LEU A 47 -51.81 39.47 78.56
CA LEU A 47 -50.92 40.03 77.55
C LEU A 47 -49.58 39.27 77.44
N LEU A 48 -48.97 38.89 78.56
CA LEU A 48 -47.73 38.11 78.58
C LEU A 48 -47.92 36.70 78.03
N ALA A 49 -49.08 36.07 78.29
CA ALA A 49 -49.41 34.76 77.76
C ALA A 49 -49.50 34.77 76.23
N VAL A 50 -50.16 35.78 75.66
CA VAL A 50 -50.27 35.95 74.19
C VAL A 50 -48.90 36.20 73.56
N ILE A 51 -48.08 37.07 74.16
CA ILE A 51 -46.72 37.34 73.67
C ILE A 51 -45.84 36.08 73.75
N GLY A 52 -45.92 35.33 74.86
CA GLY A 52 -45.21 34.07 75.02
C GLY A 52 -45.61 33.02 73.98
N ALA A 53 -46.90 32.90 73.67
CA ALA A 53 -47.41 32.01 72.64
C ALA A 53 -46.89 32.38 71.24
N VAL A 54 -46.84 33.68 70.90
CA VAL A 54 -46.29 34.16 69.62
C VAL A 54 -44.80 33.87 69.52
N ILE A 55 -44.03 34.10 70.58
CA ILE A 55 -42.59 33.78 70.62
C ILE A 55 -42.35 32.28 70.45
N LEU A 56 -43.16 31.43 71.10
CA LEU A 56 -43.06 29.99 70.97
C LEU A 56 -43.39 29.51 69.54
N LEU A 57 -44.40 30.10 68.90
CA LEU A 57 -44.71 29.83 67.49
C LEU A 57 -43.56 30.23 66.56
N LEU A 58 -42.94 31.39 66.80
CA LEU A 58 -41.76 31.84 66.07
C LEU A 58 -40.57 30.90 66.28
N ALA A 59 -40.32 30.46 67.51
CA ALA A 59 -39.24 29.53 67.83
C ALA A 59 -39.44 28.16 67.14
N VAL A 60 -40.66 27.64 67.15
CA VAL A 60 -41.01 26.39 66.44
C VAL A 60 -40.84 26.55 64.93
N TRP A 61 -41.27 27.69 64.36
CA TRP A 61 -41.09 27.97 62.93
C TRP A 61 -39.60 28.05 62.53
N ILE A 62 -38.79 28.72 63.34
CA ILE A 62 -37.33 28.79 63.14
C ILE A 62 -36.72 27.39 63.26
N LEU A 63 -37.11 26.60 64.25
CA LEU A 63 -36.63 25.23 64.42
C LEU A 63 -36.93 24.36 63.19
N PHE A 64 -38.14 24.42 62.64
CA PHE A 64 -38.47 23.70 61.40
C PHE A 64 -37.63 24.16 60.21
N LYS A 65 -37.31 25.45 60.11
CA LYS A 65 -36.39 25.97 59.08
C LYS A 65 -34.98 25.45 59.26
N VAL A 66 -34.46 25.43 60.49
CA VAL A 66 -33.13 24.92 60.82
C VAL A 66 -33.04 23.43 60.55
N VAL A 67 -34.01 22.63 60.99
CA VAL A 67 -34.07 21.18 60.70
C VAL A 67 -34.19 20.92 59.20
N GLY A 68 -34.99 21.71 58.47
CA GLY A 68 -35.07 21.63 57.01
C GLY A 68 -33.74 21.92 56.31
N LEU A 69 -32.99 22.93 56.79
CA LEU A 69 -31.65 23.25 56.30
C LEU A 69 -30.66 22.10 56.59
N LEU A 70 -30.72 21.54 57.80
CA LEU A 70 -29.85 20.45 58.25
C LEU A 70 -30.10 19.16 57.44
N VAL A 71 -31.37 18.82 57.17
CA VAL A 71 -31.74 17.70 56.31
C VAL A 71 -31.31 17.94 54.86
N ALA A 72 -31.43 19.16 54.34
CA ALA A 72 -30.94 19.50 52.99
C ALA A 72 -29.41 19.38 52.90
N PHE A 73 -28.69 19.82 53.94
CA PHE A 73 -27.24 19.70 54.04
C PHE A 73 -26.80 18.23 54.12
N LEU A 74 -27.48 17.41 54.93
CA LEU A 74 -27.22 15.97 55.02
C LEU A 74 -27.54 15.24 53.71
N ARG A 75 -28.60 15.61 52.99
CA ARG A 75 -28.87 15.07 51.63
C ARG A 75 -27.81 15.49 50.62
N MET A 76 -27.25 16.70 50.74
CA MET A 76 -26.14 17.15 49.90
C MET A 76 -24.86 16.35 50.14
N LEU A 77 -24.59 15.96 51.39
CA LEU A 77 -23.47 15.07 51.73
C LEU A 77 -23.71 13.61 51.32
N ASN A 78 -24.96 13.14 51.36
CA ASN A 78 -25.33 11.77 50.99
C ASN A 78 -25.55 11.53 49.49
N GLY A 79 -25.16 12.48 48.62
CA GLY A 79 -25.03 12.20 47.18
C GLY A 79 -26.34 12.30 46.37
N ASP A 80 -27.29 13.14 46.78
CA ASP A 80 -28.41 13.48 45.90
C ASP A 80 -27.87 14.34 44.72
N GLU A 81 -27.92 13.78 43.51
CA GLU A 81 -27.49 14.38 42.23
C GLU A 81 -28.22 15.69 41.95
N THR A 82 -27.76 16.77 42.55
CA THR A 82 -28.35 18.11 42.45
C THR A 82 -27.53 18.99 41.49
N ALA A 83 -28.19 20.03 40.93
CA ALA A 83 -27.79 20.83 39.78
C ALA A 83 -26.31 21.30 39.68
N LEU A 84 -25.56 21.31 40.78
CA LEU A 84 -24.14 21.62 40.84
C LEU A 84 -23.26 20.57 40.14
N THR A 85 -23.50 19.27 40.34
CA THR A 85 -22.74 18.22 39.63
C THR A 85 -22.99 18.28 38.13
N ARG A 86 -24.23 18.58 37.74
CA ARG A 86 -24.64 18.78 36.34
C ARG A 86 -24.01 20.03 35.70
N TYR A 87 -23.76 21.08 36.47
CA TYR A 87 -23.04 22.27 35.99
C TYR A 87 -21.54 21.99 35.81
N TRP A 88 -20.91 21.28 36.77
CA TRP A 88 -19.50 20.90 36.69
C TRP A 88 -19.22 19.88 35.59
N SER A 89 -20.09 18.88 35.41
CA SER A 89 -19.97 17.92 34.31
C SER A 89 -20.07 18.62 32.96
N ARG A 90 -21.05 19.51 32.77
CA ARG A 90 -21.18 20.33 31.54
C ARG A 90 -19.96 21.22 31.29
N ARG A 91 -19.37 21.79 32.33
CA ARG A 91 -18.15 22.61 32.21
C ARG A 91 -16.92 21.77 31.87
N SER A 92 -16.78 20.59 32.47
CA SER A 92 -15.71 19.64 32.16
C SER A 92 -15.82 19.13 30.74
N GLU A 93 -17.04 18.79 30.32
CA GLU A 93 -17.33 18.29 28.98
C GLU A 93 -17.03 19.35 27.91
N ARG A 94 -17.44 20.62 28.10
CA ARG A 94 -17.06 21.72 27.21
C ARG A 94 -15.54 21.88 27.09
N LYS A 95 -14.84 21.94 28.23
CA LYS A 95 -13.36 22.01 28.25
C LYS A 95 -12.71 20.81 27.56
N GLY A 96 -13.33 19.63 27.66
CA GLY A 96 -12.88 18.41 27.03
C GLY A 96 -13.01 18.45 25.51
N TYR A 97 -14.15 18.91 24.99
CA TYR A 97 -14.34 19.10 23.55
C TYR A 97 -13.47 20.23 22.99
N ASP A 98 -13.31 21.34 23.72
CA ASP A 98 -12.39 22.41 23.33
C ASP A 98 -10.94 21.89 23.23
N ALA A 99 -10.50 21.11 24.21
CA ALA A 99 -9.17 20.49 24.19
C ALA A 99 -9.01 19.44 23.08
N LEU A 100 -10.07 18.71 22.72
CA LEU A 100 -10.07 17.79 21.59
C LEU A 100 -9.99 18.54 20.27
N GLY A 101 -10.73 19.65 20.12
CA GLY A 101 -10.65 20.54 18.97
C GLY A 101 -9.24 21.10 18.78
N ASP A 102 -8.63 21.62 19.86
CA ASP A 102 -7.23 22.03 19.88
C ASP A 102 -6.28 20.90 19.45
N ALA A 103 -6.52 19.67 19.92
CA ALA A 103 -5.70 18.52 19.59
C ALA A 103 -5.80 18.16 18.10
N MET A 104 -7.00 18.21 17.51
CA MET A 104 -7.22 17.99 16.08
C MET A 104 -6.57 19.08 15.22
N MET A 105 -6.66 20.34 15.65
CA MET A 105 -5.98 21.46 14.96
C MET A 105 -4.45 21.30 15.01
N ALA A 106 -3.90 20.93 16.18
CA ALA A 106 -2.47 20.66 16.32
C ALA A 106 -2.03 19.48 15.44
N LEU A 107 -2.84 18.42 15.36
CA LEU A 107 -2.57 17.27 14.49
C LEU A 107 -2.53 17.70 13.01
N ALA A 108 -3.53 18.46 12.57
CA ALA A 108 -3.60 18.99 11.20
C ALA A 108 -2.45 19.95 10.88
N ALA A 109 -1.93 20.67 11.89
CA ALA A 109 -0.80 21.59 11.76
C ALA A 109 0.58 20.90 11.72
N GLY A 110 0.65 19.57 11.84
CA GLY A 110 1.95 18.87 11.89
C GLY A 110 2.53 18.75 13.31
N GLU A 111 1.87 19.26 14.34
CA GLU A 111 2.41 19.37 15.69
C GLU A 111 2.07 18.15 16.58
N GLY A 112 2.58 16.97 16.20
CA GLY A 112 2.23 15.69 16.85
C GLY A 112 2.40 15.67 18.38
N ARG A 113 3.49 16.22 18.92
CA ARG A 113 3.71 16.31 20.39
C ARG A 113 2.67 17.19 21.09
N LEU A 114 2.25 18.30 20.46
CA LEU A 114 1.22 19.17 21.02
C LEU A 114 -0.15 18.49 20.96
N ALA A 115 -0.45 17.85 19.84
CA ALA A 115 -1.68 17.08 19.63
C ALA A 115 -1.86 16.00 20.71
N ILE A 116 -0.82 15.21 20.99
CA ILE A 116 -0.84 14.20 22.07
C ILE A 116 -1.18 14.84 23.42
N ARG A 117 -0.44 15.88 23.84
CA ARG A 117 -0.67 16.53 25.15
C ARG A 117 -2.10 17.08 25.28
N LYS A 118 -2.63 17.69 24.21
CA LYS A 118 -4.00 18.24 24.18
C LYS A 118 -5.04 17.12 24.20
N ALA A 119 -4.82 16.03 23.46
CA ALA A 119 -5.69 14.86 23.46
C ALA A 119 -5.71 14.16 24.83
N GLU A 120 -4.58 14.05 25.52
CA GLU A 120 -4.55 13.50 26.88
C GLU A 120 -5.31 14.36 27.89
N ARG A 121 -5.24 15.69 27.74
CA ARG A 121 -6.03 16.63 28.54
C ARG A 121 -7.53 16.46 28.26
N ALA A 122 -7.91 16.32 27.00
CA ALA A 122 -9.28 16.01 26.60
C ALA A 122 -9.75 14.68 27.17
N ARG A 123 -8.90 13.63 27.14
CA ARG A 123 -9.17 12.30 27.68
C ARG A 123 -9.53 12.36 29.16
N LYS A 124 -8.74 13.10 29.96
CA LYS A 124 -9.01 13.31 31.40
C LYS A 124 -10.31 14.07 31.68
N ALA A 125 -10.69 15.01 30.80
CA ALA A 125 -11.88 15.84 30.98
C ALA A 125 -13.19 15.18 30.49
N LEU A 126 -13.11 14.39 29.41
CA LEU A 126 -14.24 13.71 28.78
C LEU A 126 -14.49 12.30 29.34
N GLY A 127 -13.45 11.60 29.81
CA GLY A 127 -13.55 10.20 30.22
C GLY A 127 -13.90 9.24 29.07
N ARG A 128 -13.69 9.66 27.81
CA ARG A 128 -14.02 8.92 26.59
C ARG A 128 -12.76 8.65 25.76
N PRO A 129 -11.99 7.58 26.07
CA PRO A 129 -10.77 7.26 25.35
C PRO A 129 -11.02 7.01 23.84
N GLU A 130 -12.18 6.50 23.46
CA GLU A 130 -12.57 6.21 22.07
C GLU A 130 -12.52 7.43 21.14
N LEU A 131 -12.71 8.65 21.67
CA LEU A 131 -12.65 9.90 20.90
C LEU A 131 -11.25 10.50 20.81
N THR A 132 -10.39 10.19 21.79
CA THR A 132 -9.09 10.86 21.96
C THR A 132 -7.92 9.99 21.50
N ASN A 133 -8.06 8.66 21.59
CA ASN A 133 -7.03 7.70 21.22
C ASN A 133 -6.60 7.82 19.75
N LEU A 134 -7.50 8.17 18.83
CA LEU A 134 -7.11 8.38 17.42
C LEU A 134 -6.09 9.52 17.28
N VAL A 135 -6.32 10.66 17.94
CA VAL A 135 -5.42 11.82 17.89
C VAL A 135 -4.10 11.50 18.58
N VAL A 136 -4.13 10.73 19.67
CA VAL A 136 -2.91 10.25 20.35
C VAL A 136 -2.10 9.33 19.43
N ALA A 137 -2.75 8.36 18.78
CA ALA A 137 -2.08 7.40 17.90
C ALA A 137 -1.45 8.09 16.68
N GLN A 138 -2.21 8.92 15.97
CA GLN A 138 -1.72 9.67 14.80
C GLN A 138 -0.63 10.68 15.20
N GLY A 139 -0.79 11.35 16.34
CA GLY A 139 0.24 12.25 16.87
C GLY A 139 1.53 11.50 17.22
N ALA A 140 1.42 10.27 17.72
CA ALA A 140 2.57 9.41 18.02
C ALA A 140 3.28 8.96 16.73
N GLU A 141 2.55 8.56 15.69
CA GLU A 141 3.11 8.26 14.36
C GLU A 141 3.90 9.44 13.79
N MET A 142 3.35 10.66 13.85
CA MET A 142 4.02 11.86 13.34
C MET A 142 5.33 12.19 14.04
N VAL A 143 5.46 11.83 15.32
CA VAL A 143 6.67 12.07 16.13
C VAL A 143 7.63 10.88 16.03
N GLY A 144 7.23 9.78 15.39
CA GLY A 144 8.01 8.54 15.30
C GLY A 144 7.93 7.65 16.54
N ASP A 145 7.01 7.91 17.47
CA ASP A 145 6.79 7.08 18.65
C ASP A 145 5.90 5.87 18.31
N LYS A 146 6.51 4.88 17.65
CA LYS A 146 5.84 3.65 17.23
C LYS A 146 5.26 2.85 18.40
N ALA A 147 5.89 2.89 19.58
CA ALA A 147 5.44 2.14 20.75
C ALA A 147 4.11 2.68 21.28
N LEU A 148 4.03 4.01 21.47
CA LEU A 148 2.80 4.67 21.91
C LEU A 148 1.68 4.51 20.87
N ALA A 149 2.00 4.63 19.57
CA ALA A 149 1.03 4.40 18.50
C ALA A 149 0.46 2.97 18.54
N THR A 150 1.33 1.95 18.62
CA THR A 150 0.92 0.55 18.71
C THR A 150 0.04 0.28 19.93
N GLU A 151 0.43 0.76 21.12
CA GLU A 151 -0.36 0.57 22.35
C GLU A 151 -1.74 1.21 22.22
N THR A 152 -1.77 2.44 21.69
CA THR A 152 -3.02 3.20 21.53
C THR A 152 -3.95 2.53 20.51
N TYR A 153 -3.43 2.05 19.37
CA TYR A 153 -4.24 1.31 18.42
C TYR A 153 -4.74 -0.02 18.97
N LYS A 154 -3.92 -0.77 19.73
CA LYS A 154 -4.37 -1.99 20.41
C LYS A 154 -5.53 -1.70 21.37
N ALA A 155 -5.46 -0.60 22.12
CA ALA A 155 -6.56 -0.15 22.97
C ALA A 155 -7.82 0.23 22.15
N MET A 156 -7.67 0.74 20.92
CA MET A 156 -8.81 0.99 20.03
C MET A 156 -9.44 -0.29 19.47
N VAL A 157 -8.67 -1.38 19.32
CA VAL A 157 -9.20 -2.67 18.84
C VAL A 157 -10.23 -3.27 19.81
N THR A 158 -10.14 -2.98 21.11
CA THR A 158 -11.05 -3.53 22.11
C THR A 158 -12.46 -2.94 22.05
N ASP A 159 -12.62 -1.71 21.55
CA ASP A 159 -13.91 -1.03 21.44
C ASP A 159 -14.50 -1.19 20.02
N ASP A 160 -15.73 -1.68 19.91
CA ASP A 160 -16.45 -1.88 18.64
C ASP A 160 -16.44 -0.64 17.73
N ARG A 161 -16.55 0.58 18.30
CA ARG A 161 -16.64 1.84 17.57
C ARG A 161 -15.32 2.24 16.92
N THR A 162 -14.20 1.88 17.54
CA THR A 162 -12.85 2.27 17.09
C THR A 162 -12.05 1.11 16.51
N ARG A 163 -12.57 -0.12 16.61
CA ARG A 163 -11.89 -1.35 16.21
C ARG A 163 -11.35 -1.29 14.79
N PHE A 164 -12.16 -0.88 13.83
CA PHE A 164 -11.73 -0.78 12.43
C PHE A 164 -10.52 0.15 12.27
N VAL A 165 -10.55 1.32 12.92
CA VAL A 165 -9.49 2.32 12.84
C VAL A 165 -8.22 1.81 13.53
N GLY A 166 -8.36 1.14 14.68
CA GLY A 166 -7.25 0.49 15.37
C GLY A 166 -6.58 -0.60 14.53
N VAL A 167 -7.38 -1.48 13.90
CA VAL A 167 -6.84 -2.52 13.00
C VAL A 167 -6.15 -1.89 11.78
N ARG A 168 -6.75 -0.85 11.18
CA ARG A 168 -6.15 -0.16 10.02
C ARG A 168 -4.82 0.52 10.37
N GLY A 169 -4.74 1.18 11.53
CA GLY A 169 -3.50 1.81 12.01
C GLY A 169 -2.39 0.78 12.25
N LEU A 170 -2.72 -0.33 12.94
CA LEU A 170 -1.77 -1.43 13.11
C LEU A 170 -1.33 -2.03 11.78
N MET A 171 -2.26 -2.21 10.84
CA MET A 171 -1.95 -2.73 9.50
C MET A 171 -0.95 -1.83 8.78
N GLN A 172 -1.18 -0.50 8.78
CA GLN A 172 -0.27 0.46 8.15
C GLN A 172 1.12 0.42 8.80
N GLN A 173 1.18 0.39 10.13
CA GLN A 173 2.45 0.30 10.83
C GLN A 173 3.24 -0.97 10.43
N ARG A 174 2.56 -2.11 10.24
CA ARG A 174 3.21 -3.34 9.77
C ARG A 174 3.67 -3.26 8.32
N LEU A 175 2.92 -2.59 7.46
CA LEU A 175 3.35 -2.31 6.09
C LEU A 175 4.62 -1.45 6.08
N ASP A 176 4.66 -0.40 6.90
CA ASP A 176 5.82 0.50 7.02
C ASP A 176 7.05 -0.21 7.61
N ASP A 177 6.84 -1.20 8.47
CA ASP A 177 7.88 -2.06 9.05
C ASP A 177 8.33 -3.19 8.09
N GLY A 178 7.63 -3.39 6.96
CA GLY A 178 7.87 -4.49 6.02
C GLY A 178 7.32 -5.87 6.47
N ASP A 179 6.58 -5.93 7.59
CA ASP A 179 5.93 -7.14 8.12
C ASP A 179 4.62 -7.42 7.37
N THR A 180 4.75 -7.95 6.15
CA THR A 180 3.63 -8.24 5.26
C THR A 180 2.71 -9.35 5.76
N ASP A 181 3.25 -10.31 6.50
CA ASP A 181 2.49 -11.46 7.01
C ASP A 181 1.49 -11.03 8.08
N THR A 182 1.93 -10.18 9.01
CA THR A 182 1.02 -9.60 10.00
C THR A 182 0.09 -8.58 9.36
N ALA A 183 0.57 -7.79 8.38
CA ALA A 183 -0.26 -6.86 7.64
C ALA A 183 -1.41 -7.57 6.90
N LEU A 184 -1.15 -8.74 6.29
CA LEU A 184 -2.18 -9.54 5.61
C LEU A 184 -3.29 -9.94 6.58
N LYS A 185 -2.93 -10.52 7.73
CA LYS A 185 -3.90 -10.94 8.77
C LYS A 185 -4.70 -9.77 9.32
N LEU A 186 -4.09 -8.58 9.43
CA LEU A 186 -4.78 -7.36 9.84
C LEU A 186 -5.71 -6.84 8.74
N ALA A 187 -5.30 -6.93 7.46
CA ALA A 187 -6.11 -6.55 6.31
C ALA A 187 -7.36 -7.44 6.17
N GLU A 188 -7.22 -8.76 6.36
CA GLU A 188 -8.35 -9.70 6.41
C GLU A 188 -9.35 -9.33 7.51
N LYS A 189 -8.86 -9.06 8.72
CA LYS A 189 -9.69 -8.59 9.84
C LYS A 189 -10.37 -7.27 9.51
N ALA A 190 -9.65 -6.32 8.91
CA ALA A 190 -10.20 -5.03 8.51
C ALA A 190 -11.32 -5.21 7.46
N LEU A 191 -11.18 -6.14 6.52
CA LEU A 191 -12.19 -6.46 5.53
C LEU A 191 -13.45 -7.01 6.19
N VAL A 192 -13.32 -7.93 7.16
CA VAL A 192 -14.47 -8.46 7.92
C VAL A 192 -15.23 -7.33 8.65
N LEU A 193 -14.50 -6.37 9.23
CA LEU A 193 -15.09 -5.23 9.94
C LEU A 193 -15.79 -4.25 9.01
N ARG A 194 -15.19 -3.95 7.84
CA ARG A 194 -15.75 -3.01 6.86
C ARG A 194 -15.58 -3.56 5.44
N PRO A 195 -16.47 -4.46 4.99
CA PRO A 195 -16.32 -5.14 3.70
C PRO A 195 -16.38 -4.24 2.48
N LYS A 196 -16.92 -3.02 2.61
CA LYS A 196 -17.07 -2.04 1.52
C LYS A 196 -15.96 -0.98 1.49
N ASN A 197 -14.97 -1.05 2.38
CA ASN A 197 -13.88 -0.07 2.39
C ASN A 197 -12.91 -0.32 1.21
N ALA A 198 -12.76 0.67 0.33
CA ALA A 198 -11.96 0.55 -0.89
C ALA A 198 -10.45 0.39 -0.62
N ASP A 199 -9.90 1.14 0.35
CA ASP A 199 -8.48 1.11 0.68
C ASP A 199 -8.06 -0.27 1.22
N VAL A 200 -8.87 -0.84 2.12
CA VAL A 200 -8.64 -2.17 2.69
C VAL A 200 -8.73 -3.24 1.61
N GLN A 201 -9.73 -3.19 0.73
CA GLN A 201 -9.83 -4.12 -0.38
C GLN A 201 -8.60 -4.04 -1.31
N THR A 202 -8.18 -2.82 -1.66
CA THR A 202 -7.02 -2.61 -2.53
C THR A 202 -5.73 -3.12 -1.88
N THR A 203 -5.52 -2.80 -0.61
CA THR A 203 -4.36 -3.24 0.18
C THR A 203 -4.34 -4.76 0.31
N LEU A 204 -5.49 -5.37 0.62
CA LEU A 204 -5.60 -6.82 0.76
C LEU A 204 -5.36 -7.55 -0.57
N ILE A 205 -5.91 -7.06 -1.69
CA ILE A 205 -5.63 -7.64 -3.03
C ILE A 205 -4.13 -7.59 -3.32
N SER A 206 -3.47 -6.46 -3.02
CA SER A 206 -2.02 -6.32 -3.20
C SER A 206 -1.25 -7.33 -2.35
N LEU A 207 -1.55 -7.42 -1.05
CA LEU A 207 -0.89 -8.35 -0.13
C LEU A 207 -1.12 -9.82 -0.50
N GLN A 208 -2.35 -10.20 -0.86
CA GLN A 208 -2.67 -11.55 -1.33
C GLN A 208 -1.93 -11.88 -2.63
N SER A 209 -1.85 -10.93 -3.57
CA SER A 209 -1.11 -11.12 -4.82
C SER A 209 0.40 -11.27 -4.58
N ARG A 210 0.96 -10.56 -3.59
CA ARG A 210 2.38 -10.69 -3.22
C ARG A 210 2.69 -12.02 -2.54
N GLN A 211 1.77 -12.56 -1.76
CA GLN A 211 1.89 -13.88 -1.13
C GLN A 211 1.41 -15.03 -2.02
N GLU A 212 1.12 -14.76 -3.30
CA GLU A 212 0.62 -15.73 -4.27
C GLU A 212 -0.70 -16.43 -3.83
N ASP A 213 -1.48 -15.82 -2.94
CA ASP A 213 -2.85 -16.22 -2.59
C ASP A 213 -3.83 -15.74 -3.66
N TRP A 214 -3.73 -16.35 -4.85
CA TRP A 214 -4.53 -15.94 -6.01
C TRP A 214 -6.03 -16.14 -5.80
N GLN A 215 -6.42 -17.22 -5.11
CA GLN A 215 -7.83 -17.50 -4.86
C GLN A 215 -8.43 -16.50 -3.87
N GLY A 216 -7.70 -16.17 -2.80
CA GLY A 216 -8.10 -15.13 -1.87
C GLY A 216 -8.19 -13.76 -2.55
N ALA A 217 -7.21 -13.40 -3.38
CA ALA A 217 -7.21 -12.15 -4.15
C ALA A 217 -8.43 -12.04 -5.07
N ARG A 218 -8.81 -13.14 -5.76
CA ARG A 218 -10.02 -13.17 -6.61
C ARG A 218 -11.30 -13.00 -5.78
N GLY A 219 -11.36 -13.62 -4.60
CA GLY A 219 -12.46 -13.45 -3.65
C GLY A 219 -12.63 -11.99 -3.22
N THR A 220 -11.53 -11.34 -2.84
CA THR A 220 -11.49 -9.92 -2.45
C THR A 220 -11.86 -9.01 -3.62
N LEU A 221 -11.36 -9.28 -4.83
CA LEU A 221 -11.67 -8.54 -6.05
C LEU A 221 -13.16 -8.61 -6.41
N ALA A 222 -13.77 -9.80 -6.30
CA ALA A 222 -15.20 -9.99 -6.52
C ALA A 222 -16.05 -9.23 -5.49
N ALA A 223 -15.61 -9.19 -4.23
CA ALA A 223 -16.25 -8.37 -3.19
C ALA A 223 -16.12 -6.86 -3.49
N ALA A 224 -14.98 -6.42 -4.02
CA ALA A 224 -14.75 -5.04 -4.43
C ALA A 224 -15.66 -4.60 -5.59
N LEU A 225 -15.87 -5.47 -6.59
CA LEU A 225 -16.83 -5.23 -7.67
C LEU A 225 -18.26 -5.13 -7.12
N LYS A 226 -18.68 -6.04 -6.22
CA LYS A 226 -20.00 -6.01 -5.59
C LYS A 226 -20.22 -4.74 -4.75
N ALA A 227 -19.17 -4.22 -4.13
CA ALA A 227 -19.20 -2.99 -3.37
C ALA A 227 -19.24 -1.72 -4.25
N GLY A 228 -18.93 -1.84 -5.55
CA GLY A 228 -18.85 -0.72 -6.48
C GLY A 228 -17.51 0.03 -6.45
N ASN A 229 -16.48 -0.54 -5.79
CA ASN A 229 -15.17 0.09 -5.64
C ASN A 229 -14.24 -0.16 -6.84
N VAL A 230 -14.60 -1.10 -7.73
CA VAL A 230 -13.82 -1.46 -8.93
C VAL A 230 -14.72 -1.48 -10.16
N PRO A 231 -14.37 -0.77 -11.25
CA PRO A 231 -15.08 -0.85 -12.52
C PRO A 231 -15.09 -2.27 -13.11
N ARG A 232 -16.13 -2.62 -13.88
CA ARG A 232 -16.27 -3.95 -14.48
C ARG A 232 -15.10 -4.35 -15.36
N ASP A 233 -14.58 -3.43 -16.17
CA ASP A 233 -13.47 -3.72 -17.09
C ASP A 233 -12.17 -3.97 -16.34
N LEU A 234 -11.88 -3.15 -15.31
CA LEU A 234 -10.73 -3.34 -14.44
C LEU A 234 -10.82 -4.67 -13.66
N HIS A 235 -12.01 -5.01 -13.16
CA HIS A 235 -12.23 -6.31 -12.53
C HIS A 235 -11.94 -7.45 -13.51
N ARG A 236 -12.47 -7.40 -14.74
CA ARG A 236 -12.25 -8.45 -15.75
C ARG A 236 -10.76 -8.62 -16.07
N ARG A 237 -10.01 -7.52 -16.22
CA ARG A 237 -8.56 -7.57 -16.46
C ARG A 237 -7.82 -8.20 -15.27
N ARG A 238 -8.03 -7.68 -14.05
CA ARG A 238 -7.37 -8.17 -12.84
C ARG A 238 -7.70 -9.63 -12.54
N ASP A 239 -8.95 -10.03 -12.74
CA ASP A 239 -9.37 -11.42 -12.56
C ASP A 239 -8.69 -12.35 -13.57
N ALA A 240 -8.46 -11.89 -14.81
CA ALA A 240 -7.68 -12.62 -15.81
C ALA A 240 -6.21 -12.76 -15.41
N VAL A 241 -5.59 -11.70 -14.88
CA VAL A 241 -4.20 -11.73 -14.38
C VAL A 241 -4.06 -12.69 -13.21
N LEU A 242 -4.98 -12.66 -12.24
CA LEU A 242 -4.98 -13.59 -11.10
C LEU A 242 -5.20 -15.04 -11.56
N ALA A 243 -6.10 -15.26 -12.52
CA ALA A 243 -6.32 -16.60 -13.09
C ALA A 243 -5.08 -17.11 -13.84
N LEU A 244 -4.39 -16.25 -14.58
CA LEU A 244 -3.13 -16.60 -15.25
C LEU A 244 -2.01 -16.91 -14.26
N ALA A 245 -1.87 -16.11 -13.20
CA ALA A 245 -0.90 -16.35 -12.14
C ALA A 245 -1.14 -17.70 -11.44
N HIS A 246 -2.40 -17.98 -11.08
CA HIS A 246 -2.78 -19.27 -10.53
C HIS A 246 -2.52 -20.43 -11.51
N ALA A 247 -2.75 -20.23 -12.82
CA ALA A 247 -2.44 -21.24 -13.82
C ALA A 247 -0.93 -21.53 -13.90
N ARG A 248 -0.08 -20.50 -13.84
CA ARG A 248 1.39 -20.62 -13.83
C ARG A 248 1.84 -21.49 -12.66
N ASP A 249 1.35 -21.20 -11.46
CA ASP A 249 1.77 -21.92 -10.25
C ASP A 249 1.23 -23.34 -10.23
N ALA A 250 -0.02 -23.53 -10.66
CA ALA A 250 -0.59 -24.86 -10.82
C ALA A 250 0.19 -25.70 -11.85
N MET A 251 0.73 -25.10 -12.92
CA MET A 251 1.65 -25.80 -13.84
C MET A 251 2.95 -26.19 -13.17
N ALA A 252 3.55 -25.30 -12.38
CA ALA A 252 4.80 -25.59 -11.66
C ALA A 252 4.62 -26.75 -10.67
N GLU A 253 3.42 -26.90 -10.10
CA GLU A 253 3.03 -28.00 -9.22
C GLU A 253 2.56 -29.27 -9.96
N GLY A 254 2.55 -29.28 -11.29
CA GLY A 254 2.10 -30.41 -12.11
C GLY A 254 0.57 -30.59 -12.20
N GLN A 255 -0.22 -29.62 -11.74
CA GLN A 255 -1.67 -29.61 -11.79
C GLN A 255 -2.22 -29.12 -13.15
N VAL A 256 -1.93 -29.87 -14.22
CA VAL A 256 -2.24 -29.49 -15.62
C VAL A 256 -3.73 -29.16 -15.86
N VAL A 257 -4.64 -29.89 -15.21
CA VAL A 257 -6.10 -29.66 -15.36
C VAL A 257 -6.50 -28.29 -14.80
N THR A 258 -6.01 -27.96 -13.61
CA THR A 258 -6.24 -26.65 -12.95
C THR A 258 -5.67 -25.53 -13.81
N ALA A 259 -4.42 -25.66 -14.25
CA ALA A 259 -3.78 -24.70 -15.13
C ALA A 259 -4.53 -24.47 -16.43
N THR A 260 -4.96 -25.55 -17.10
CA THR A 260 -5.70 -25.47 -18.36
C THR A 260 -7.05 -24.77 -18.19
N ARG A 261 -7.75 -25.03 -17.08
CA ARG A 261 -9.00 -24.34 -16.76
C ARG A 261 -8.77 -22.85 -16.53
N ASP A 262 -7.76 -22.50 -15.74
CA ASP A 262 -7.56 -21.12 -15.30
C ASP A 262 -6.95 -20.25 -16.40
N VAL A 263 -6.07 -20.79 -17.25
CA VAL A 263 -5.58 -20.07 -18.44
C VAL A 263 -6.69 -19.85 -19.46
N ALA A 264 -7.61 -20.82 -19.62
CA ALA A 264 -8.75 -20.68 -20.52
C ALA A 264 -9.70 -19.58 -20.02
N GLU A 265 -9.90 -19.51 -18.70
CA GLU A 265 -10.66 -18.44 -18.08
C GLU A 265 -9.98 -17.08 -18.24
N ALA A 266 -8.66 -16.98 -18.01
CA ALA A 266 -7.89 -15.76 -18.22
C ALA A 266 -8.03 -15.22 -19.64
N ASN A 267 -7.84 -16.09 -20.65
CA ASN A 267 -7.95 -15.74 -22.06
C ASN A 267 -9.41 -15.40 -22.49
N ARG A 268 -10.42 -15.95 -21.80
CA ARG A 268 -11.83 -15.58 -22.01
C ARG A 268 -12.12 -14.19 -21.45
N LEU A 269 -11.61 -13.90 -20.26
CA LEU A 269 -11.82 -12.64 -19.54
C LEU A 269 -11.10 -11.48 -20.22
N ALA A 270 -9.82 -11.66 -20.57
CA ALA A 270 -8.95 -10.68 -21.21
C ALA A 270 -8.20 -11.30 -22.41
N PRO A 271 -8.83 -11.36 -23.61
CA PRO A 271 -8.19 -11.99 -24.78
C PRO A 271 -6.98 -11.23 -25.35
N GLY A 272 -6.75 -9.98 -24.92
CA GLY A 272 -5.58 -9.17 -25.25
C GLY A 272 -4.41 -9.35 -24.28
N LEU A 273 -4.59 -10.13 -23.21
CA LEU A 273 -3.51 -10.47 -22.29
C LEU A 273 -2.59 -11.49 -22.98
N VAL A 274 -1.58 -10.98 -23.68
CA VAL A 274 -0.58 -11.76 -24.42
C VAL A 274 -0.08 -13.01 -23.66
N PRO A 275 0.39 -12.91 -22.41
CA PRO A 275 0.93 -14.08 -21.71
C PRO A 275 -0.14 -15.17 -21.46
N ALA A 276 -1.42 -14.81 -21.30
CA ALA A 276 -2.52 -15.79 -21.22
C ALA A 276 -2.75 -16.50 -22.56
N ALA A 277 -2.69 -15.77 -23.67
CA ALA A 277 -2.82 -16.36 -25.00
C ALA A 277 -1.64 -17.29 -25.33
N VAL A 278 -0.42 -16.90 -24.96
CA VAL A 278 0.80 -17.71 -25.14
C VAL A 278 0.71 -19.01 -24.33
N MET A 279 0.40 -18.91 -23.03
CA MET A 279 0.28 -20.09 -22.17
C MET A 279 -0.85 -21.02 -22.62
N SER A 280 -2.01 -20.47 -22.98
CA SER A 280 -3.14 -21.24 -23.53
C SER A 280 -2.76 -21.95 -24.83
N THR A 281 -1.94 -21.33 -25.67
CA THR A 281 -1.46 -21.91 -26.93
C THR A 281 -0.50 -23.06 -26.67
N ARG A 282 0.48 -22.90 -25.76
CA ARG A 282 1.41 -23.97 -25.37
C ARG A 282 0.66 -25.20 -24.85
N LEU A 283 -0.25 -25.01 -23.90
CA LEU A 283 -1.07 -26.10 -23.35
C LEU A 283 -1.96 -26.76 -24.41
N ALA A 284 -2.51 -25.99 -25.34
CA ALA A 284 -3.28 -26.54 -26.45
C ALA A 284 -2.41 -27.36 -27.42
N VAL A 285 -1.15 -26.95 -27.67
CA VAL A 285 -0.21 -27.70 -28.52
C VAL A 285 0.19 -29.01 -27.85
N GLU A 286 0.52 -28.99 -26.55
CA GLU A 286 0.81 -30.19 -25.76
C GLU A 286 -0.36 -31.18 -25.76
N ALA A 287 -1.59 -30.67 -25.70
CA ALA A 287 -2.81 -31.48 -25.82
C ALA A 287 -3.16 -31.91 -27.26
N GLY A 288 -2.32 -31.60 -28.26
CA GLY A 288 -2.56 -31.93 -29.68
C GLY A 288 -3.62 -31.07 -30.39
N ASN A 289 -4.14 -30.04 -29.74
CA ASN A 289 -5.23 -29.19 -30.22
C ASN A 289 -4.74 -27.99 -31.04
N LYS A 290 -4.00 -28.25 -32.12
CA LYS A 290 -3.39 -27.21 -33.00
C LYS A 290 -4.39 -26.18 -33.54
N ARG A 291 -5.61 -26.60 -33.87
CA ARG A 291 -6.67 -25.70 -34.37
C ARG A 291 -7.07 -24.65 -33.34
N GLN A 292 -7.18 -25.05 -32.08
CA GLN A 292 -7.55 -24.16 -30.98
C GLN A 292 -6.38 -23.21 -30.67
N ALA A 293 -5.15 -23.72 -30.63
CA ALA A 293 -3.94 -22.93 -30.48
C ALA A 293 -3.86 -21.79 -31.53
N ALA A 294 -4.03 -22.14 -32.81
CA ALA A 294 -4.03 -21.16 -33.90
C ALA A 294 -5.19 -20.16 -33.83
N LYS A 295 -6.34 -20.54 -33.26
CA LYS A 295 -7.48 -19.62 -33.04
C LYS A 295 -7.20 -18.64 -31.91
N THR A 296 -6.62 -19.11 -30.81
CA THR A 296 -6.24 -18.28 -29.66
C THR A 296 -5.25 -17.19 -30.08
N ILE A 297 -4.16 -17.57 -30.77
CA ILE A 297 -3.17 -16.59 -31.22
C ILE A 297 -3.77 -15.57 -32.19
N ARG A 298 -4.53 -16.00 -33.21
CA ARG A 298 -5.14 -15.07 -34.17
C ARG A 298 -6.02 -14.01 -33.48
N LYS A 299 -6.79 -14.41 -32.47
CA LYS A 299 -7.63 -13.49 -31.70
C LYS A 299 -6.81 -12.48 -30.89
N ALA A 300 -5.71 -12.91 -30.28
CA ALA A 300 -4.82 -12.02 -29.53
C ALA A 300 -4.07 -11.06 -30.49
N TRP A 301 -3.57 -11.59 -31.60
CA TRP A 301 -2.87 -10.85 -32.65
C TRP A 301 -3.74 -9.76 -33.30
N ASP A 302 -5.04 -10.03 -33.49
CA ASP A 302 -6.00 -9.04 -33.96
C ASP A 302 -6.08 -7.80 -33.03
N GLN A 303 -5.80 -7.95 -31.73
CA GLN A 303 -5.82 -6.84 -30.77
C GLN A 303 -4.50 -6.08 -30.77
N ALA A 304 -3.39 -6.79 -30.61
CA ALA A 304 -2.05 -6.21 -30.62
C ALA A 304 -1.02 -7.26 -31.10
N PRO A 305 -0.30 -7.02 -32.20
CA PRO A 305 0.83 -7.84 -32.60
C PRO A 305 1.93 -7.84 -31.52
N HIS A 306 2.47 -9.02 -31.19
CA HIS A 306 3.47 -9.18 -30.15
C HIS A 306 4.45 -10.32 -30.48
N PRO A 307 5.77 -10.19 -30.23
CA PRO A 307 6.76 -11.22 -30.56
C PRO A 307 6.45 -12.59 -29.91
N ASP A 308 6.05 -12.62 -28.63
CA ASP A 308 5.68 -13.87 -27.96
C ASP A 308 4.51 -14.60 -28.61
N LEU A 309 3.54 -13.87 -29.21
CA LEU A 309 2.44 -14.50 -29.96
C LEU A 309 2.96 -15.15 -31.24
N ALA A 310 3.90 -14.50 -31.92
CA ALA A 310 4.54 -15.05 -33.12
C ALA A 310 5.36 -16.30 -32.79
N ALA A 311 6.15 -16.25 -31.70
CA ALA A 311 6.91 -17.40 -31.20
C ALA A 311 5.97 -18.56 -30.81
N ALA A 312 4.89 -18.27 -30.07
CA ALA A 312 3.89 -19.28 -29.72
C ALA A 312 3.17 -19.86 -30.95
N PHE A 313 2.93 -19.06 -31.99
CA PHE A 313 2.39 -19.54 -33.25
C PHE A 313 3.39 -20.47 -33.97
N ALA A 314 4.68 -20.15 -33.95
CA ALA A 314 5.73 -20.99 -34.53
C ALA A 314 5.73 -22.40 -33.91
N LEU A 315 5.56 -22.51 -32.59
CA LEU A 315 5.53 -23.77 -31.84
C LEU A 315 4.40 -24.75 -32.24
N ILE A 316 3.36 -24.29 -32.94
CA ILE A 316 2.26 -25.16 -33.38
C ILE A 316 2.72 -26.21 -34.40
N GLU A 317 3.69 -25.85 -35.26
CA GLU A 317 4.30 -26.72 -36.26
C GLU A 317 5.83 -26.49 -36.28
N PRO A 318 6.59 -27.20 -35.43
CA PRO A 318 8.05 -27.00 -35.32
C PRO A 318 8.80 -27.48 -36.56
N ASP A 319 8.35 -28.58 -37.17
CA ASP A 319 9.07 -29.31 -38.23
C ASP A 319 8.71 -28.86 -39.67
N GLU A 320 8.02 -27.73 -39.82
CA GLU A 320 7.65 -27.22 -41.15
C GLU A 320 8.84 -26.50 -41.84
N THR A 321 8.89 -26.59 -43.17
CA THR A 321 9.90 -25.86 -43.96
C THR A 321 9.64 -24.34 -43.90
N PRO A 322 10.67 -23.49 -44.12
CA PRO A 322 10.49 -22.03 -44.12
C PRO A 322 9.37 -21.54 -45.06
N ALA A 323 9.25 -22.11 -46.26
CA ALA A 323 8.19 -21.77 -47.20
C ALA A 323 6.78 -22.11 -46.68
N LEU A 324 6.63 -23.25 -45.98
CA LEU A 324 5.37 -23.65 -45.36
C LEU A 324 5.04 -22.75 -44.16
N ARG A 325 6.04 -22.40 -43.35
CA ARG A 325 5.92 -21.46 -42.24
C ARG A 325 5.42 -20.10 -42.70
N LEU A 326 6.07 -19.51 -43.71
CA LEU A 326 5.65 -18.24 -44.30
C LEU A 326 4.19 -18.31 -44.76
N ARG A 327 3.79 -19.38 -45.47
CA ARG A 327 2.41 -19.59 -45.90
C ARG A 327 1.43 -19.66 -44.72
N ARG A 328 1.80 -20.31 -43.62
CA ARG A 328 0.97 -20.45 -42.41
C ARG A 328 0.84 -19.13 -41.66
N PHE A 329 1.87 -18.29 -41.67
CA PHE A 329 1.90 -16.97 -41.02
C PHE A 329 1.18 -15.88 -41.83
N ARG A 330 0.96 -16.04 -43.15
CA ARG A 330 0.22 -15.06 -43.98
C ARG A 330 -1.05 -14.48 -43.37
N PRO A 331 -1.93 -15.26 -42.69
CA PRO A 331 -3.12 -14.69 -42.05
C PRO A 331 -2.82 -13.72 -40.91
N LEU A 332 -1.68 -13.87 -40.21
CA LEU A 332 -1.22 -12.94 -39.17
C LEU A 332 -0.59 -11.70 -39.81
N LEU A 333 0.24 -11.89 -40.83
CA LEU A 333 0.91 -10.79 -41.55
C LEU A 333 -0.08 -9.86 -42.27
N GLY A 334 -1.20 -10.39 -42.76
CA GLY A 334 -2.27 -9.59 -43.35
C GLY A 334 -3.02 -8.69 -42.35
N LYS A 335 -2.74 -8.81 -41.04
CA LYS A 335 -3.30 -7.98 -39.98
C LYS A 335 -2.27 -6.96 -39.52
N HIS A 336 -2.69 -5.71 -39.37
CA HIS A 336 -1.83 -4.61 -38.93
C HIS A 336 -0.54 -4.46 -39.76
N PRO A 337 -0.60 -4.43 -41.11
CA PRO A 337 0.58 -4.51 -42.00
C PRO A 337 1.58 -3.36 -41.82
N THR A 338 1.16 -2.24 -41.23
CA THR A 338 2.03 -1.09 -40.96
C THR A 338 2.72 -1.17 -39.58
N HIS A 339 2.33 -2.12 -38.73
CA HIS A 339 2.84 -2.24 -37.37
C HIS A 339 4.31 -2.73 -37.38
N PRO A 340 5.23 -2.11 -36.61
CA PRO A 340 6.64 -2.49 -36.59
C PRO A 340 6.88 -3.98 -36.35
N GLU A 341 6.19 -4.57 -35.37
CA GLU A 341 6.30 -6.02 -35.08
C GLU A 341 5.93 -6.89 -36.29
N VAL A 342 4.91 -6.51 -37.07
CA VAL A 342 4.47 -7.28 -38.24
C VAL A 342 5.52 -7.21 -39.35
N LYS A 343 6.06 -6.01 -39.62
CA LYS A 343 7.14 -5.82 -40.59
C LYS A 343 8.40 -6.61 -40.22
N MET A 344 8.81 -6.56 -38.96
CA MET A 344 9.97 -7.31 -38.45
C MET A 344 9.76 -8.82 -38.57
N LEU A 345 8.58 -9.32 -38.16
CA LEU A 345 8.25 -10.73 -38.28
C LEU A 345 8.21 -11.21 -39.74
N GLU A 346 7.61 -10.43 -40.64
CA GLU A 346 7.57 -10.76 -42.07
C GLU A 346 8.98 -10.82 -42.67
N ALA A 347 9.84 -9.86 -42.33
CA ALA A 347 11.23 -9.85 -42.77
C ALA A 347 12.01 -11.07 -42.26
N GLU A 348 11.88 -11.43 -40.98
CA GLU A 348 12.51 -12.63 -40.40
C GLU A 348 12.03 -13.92 -41.07
N LEU A 349 10.74 -14.02 -41.39
CA LEU A 349 10.18 -15.18 -42.10
C LEU A 349 10.74 -15.30 -43.53
N HIS A 350 10.95 -14.17 -44.22
CA HIS A 350 11.56 -14.14 -45.54
C HIS A 350 13.07 -14.45 -45.49
N ILE A 351 13.79 -13.96 -44.48
CA ILE A 351 15.19 -14.32 -44.22
C ILE A 351 15.32 -15.84 -44.02
N ALA A 352 14.45 -16.43 -43.20
CA ALA A 352 14.44 -17.88 -42.98
C ALA A 352 14.14 -18.68 -44.26
N ASN A 353 13.44 -18.07 -45.23
CA ASN A 353 13.15 -18.64 -46.54
C ASN A 353 14.19 -18.24 -47.61
N GLU A 354 15.31 -17.62 -47.21
CA GLU A 354 16.39 -17.15 -48.09
C GLU A 354 15.94 -16.17 -49.20
N ASP A 355 14.78 -15.52 -49.02
CA ASP A 355 14.26 -14.49 -49.93
C ASP A 355 14.59 -13.10 -49.38
N PHE A 356 15.87 -12.74 -49.47
CA PHE A 356 16.38 -11.47 -48.93
C PHE A 356 15.77 -10.22 -49.58
N PRO A 357 15.51 -10.18 -50.91
CA PRO A 357 14.82 -9.04 -51.53
C PRO A 357 13.40 -8.83 -50.98
N ALA A 358 12.65 -9.91 -50.73
CA ALA A 358 11.35 -9.81 -50.08
C ALA A 358 11.47 -9.39 -48.61
N ALA A 359 12.48 -9.87 -47.89
CA ALA A 359 12.74 -9.44 -46.51
C ALA A 359 13.05 -7.95 -46.41
N ARG A 360 13.88 -7.40 -47.32
CA ARG A 360 14.14 -5.95 -47.42
C ARG A 360 12.84 -5.18 -47.63
N LYS A 361 12.01 -5.63 -48.57
CA LYS A 361 10.74 -4.99 -48.90
C LYS A 361 9.76 -5.02 -47.72
N ALA A 362 9.70 -6.12 -46.99
CA ALA A 362 8.85 -6.27 -45.82
C ALA A 362 9.27 -5.37 -44.65
N LEU A 363 10.57 -5.30 -44.38
CA LEU A 363 11.11 -4.41 -43.35
C LEU A 363 10.88 -2.93 -43.70
N GLY A 364 10.97 -2.59 -45.00
CA GLY A 364 10.76 -1.25 -45.52
C GLY A 364 11.79 -0.27 -44.97
N ASP A 365 11.30 0.87 -44.48
CA ASP A 365 12.07 1.98 -43.92
C ASP A 365 12.22 1.92 -42.38
N LEU A 366 11.89 0.79 -41.76
CA LEU A 366 11.85 0.68 -40.29
C LEU A 366 13.24 0.82 -39.65
N ALA A 367 14.30 0.40 -40.36
CA ALA A 367 15.68 0.52 -39.89
C ALA A 367 16.19 1.98 -39.89
N GLU A 368 15.52 2.87 -40.62
CA GLU A 368 15.84 4.29 -40.71
C GLU A 368 14.88 5.17 -39.90
N SER A 369 13.57 4.89 -39.96
CA SER A 369 12.52 5.71 -39.35
C SER A 369 12.34 5.50 -37.85
N ALA A 370 12.44 4.25 -37.39
CA ALA A 370 12.31 3.86 -35.98
C ALA A 370 13.32 2.73 -35.65
N PRO A 371 14.63 3.04 -35.67
CA PRO A 371 15.67 2.04 -35.50
C PRO A 371 15.62 1.41 -34.11
N THR A 372 15.53 0.08 -34.07
CA THR A 372 15.72 -0.73 -32.87
C THR A 372 16.88 -1.70 -33.10
N ALA A 373 17.44 -2.24 -32.02
CA ALA A 373 18.47 -3.28 -32.12
C ALA A 373 17.99 -4.45 -33.01
N ARG A 374 16.72 -4.85 -32.91
CA ARG A 374 16.11 -5.89 -33.74
C ARG A 374 15.98 -5.47 -35.21
N SER A 375 15.40 -4.30 -35.51
CA SER A 375 15.21 -3.87 -36.91
C SER A 375 16.53 -3.66 -37.66
N LEU A 376 17.56 -3.15 -36.98
CA LEU A 376 18.90 -2.99 -37.54
C LEU A 376 19.61 -4.34 -37.75
N THR A 377 19.42 -5.29 -36.84
CA THR A 377 19.98 -6.66 -36.98
C THR A 377 19.31 -7.42 -38.14
N ILE A 378 18.00 -7.25 -38.32
CA ILE A 378 17.28 -7.80 -39.49
C ILE A 378 17.85 -7.19 -40.78
N MET A 379 18.04 -5.87 -40.85
CA MET A 379 18.64 -5.23 -42.03
C MET A 379 20.06 -5.74 -42.30
N ALA A 380 20.89 -5.90 -41.25
CA ALA A 380 22.22 -6.47 -41.40
C ALA A 380 22.21 -7.90 -41.98
N ALA A 381 21.23 -8.72 -41.57
CA ALA A 381 21.04 -10.07 -42.10
C ALA A 381 20.59 -10.04 -43.58
N VAL A 382 19.72 -9.11 -43.95
CA VAL A 382 19.30 -8.88 -45.34
C VAL A 382 20.50 -8.48 -46.22
N GLU A 383 21.28 -7.48 -45.80
CA GLU A 383 22.47 -7.02 -46.53
C GLU A 383 23.48 -8.14 -46.75
N ARG A 384 23.72 -8.96 -45.72
CA ARG A 384 24.60 -10.12 -45.84
C ARG A 384 24.06 -11.14 -46.85
N GLY A 385 22.76 -11.45 -46.80
CA GLY A 385 22.13 -12.40 -47.71
C GLY A 385 22.08 -11.95 -49.16
N GLU A 386 22.00 -10.65 -49.41
CA GLU A 386 22.09 -10.07 -50.77
C GLU A 386 23.53 -9.93 -51.30
N GLY A 387 24.54 -10.26 -50.49
CA GLY A 387 25.95 -10.22 -50.89
C GLY A 387 26.59 -8.84 -50.77
N SER A 388 26.05 -7.94 -49.94
CA SER A 388 26.66 -6.64 -49.68
C SER A 388 28.04 -6.77 -49.01
N PRO A 389 28.97 -5.84 -49.26
CA PRO A 389 30.29 -5.86 -48.64
C PRO A 389 30.23 -5.88 -47.10
N ASP A 390 31.18 -6.57 -46.48
CA ASP A 390 31.28 -6.78 -45.02
C ASP A 390 31.24 -5.46 -44.22
N ARG A 391 31.80 -4.38 -44.78
CA ARG A 391 31.76 -3.02 -44.20
C ARG A 391 30.33 -2.50 -43.98
N ILE A 392 29.40 -2.79 -44.89
CA ILE A 392 28.00 -2.35 -44.80
C ILE A 392 27.29 -3.12 -43.69
N VAL A 393 27.47 -4.44 -43.66
CA VAL A 393 26.91 -5.31 -42.61
C VAL A 393 27.40 -4.89 -41.23
N ARG A 394 28.71 -4.62 -41.09
CA ARG A 394 29.29 -4.12 -39.84
C ARG A 394 28.76 -2.75 -39.46
N GLY A 395 28.53 -1.85 -40.42
CA GLY A 395 27.90 -0.55 -40.18
C GLY A 395 26.51 -0.66 -39.55
N TRP A 396 25.67 -1.57 -40.04
CA TRP A 396 24.35 -1.83 -39.46
C TRP A 396 24.44 -2.45 -38.06
N LEU A 397 25.32 -3.43 -37.86
CA LEU A 397 25.52 -4.06 -36.54
C LEU A 397 26.09 -3.08 -35.52
N ALA A 398 27.02 -2.20 -35.91
CA ALA A 398 27.56 -1.17 -35.03
C ALA A 398 26.46 -0.21 -34.55
N ARG A 399 25.54 0.20 -35.45
CA ARG A 399 24.36 0.99 -35.08
C ARG A 399 23.42 0.24 -34.13
N ALA A 400 23.29 -1.08 -34.28
CA ALA A 400 22.41 -1.89 -33.45
C ALA A 400 22.85 -1.95 -31.97
N VAL A 401 24.15 -1.85 -31.70
CA VAL A 401 24.71 -1.89 -30.33
C VAL A 401 24.18 -0.75 -29.45
N THR A 402 24.00 0.44 -30.02
CA THR A 402 23.55 1.64 -29.30
C THR A 402 22.06 1.92 -29.49
N ALA A 403 21.36 1.14 -30.32
CA ALA A 403 19.95 1.33 -30.60
C ALA A 403 19.06 0.86 -29.43
N PRO A 404 17.88 1.46 -29.24
CA PRO A 404 16.92 0.97 -28.26
C PRO A 404 16.53 -0.47 -28.58
N ARG A 405 16.25 -1.28 -27.56
CA ARG A 405 15.77 -2.67 -27.73
C ARG A 405 14.33 -2.74 -28.25
N GLY A 406 13.64 -1.61 -28.31
CA GLY A 406 12.22 -1.51 -28.63
C GLY A 406 11.34 -1.75 -27.40
N ASN A 407 10.08 -2.11 -27.65
CA ASN A 407 9.11 -2.40 -26.60
C ASN A 407 9.57 -3.59 -25.74
N GLN A 408 9.40 -3.43 -24.44
CA GLN A 408 9.70 -4.43 -23.42
C GLN A 408 8.59 -4.43 -22.37
N TRP A 409 8.55 -5.43 -21.49
CA TRP A 409 7.65 -5.41 -20.35
C TRP A 409 8.10 -4.32 -19.37
N LEU A 410 7.27 -3.28 -19.20
CA LEU A 410 7.56 -2.13 -18.34
C LEU A 410 6.51 -2.06 -17.24
N CYS A 411 6.93 -1.83 -16.00
CA CYS A 411 5.99 -1.46 -14.95
C CYS A 411 5.56 0.00 -15.11
N ASP A 412 4.27 0.24 -15.36
CA ASP A 412 3.70 1.60 -15.49
C ASP A 412 3.86 2.45 -14.21
N ASN A 413 3.98 1.81 -13.05
CA ASN A 413 4.10 2.50 -11.76
C ASN A 413 5.52 2.98 -11.46
N CYS A 414 6.55 2.14 -11.70
CA CYS A 414 7.93 2.47 -11.32
C CYS A 414 8.92 2.56 -12.49
N GLY A 415 8.52 2.20 -13.71
CA GLY A 415 9.39 2.20 -14.89
C GLY A 415 10.37 1.03 -14.98
N HIS A 416 10.32 0.07 -14.04
CA HIS A 416 11.21 -1.09 -14.08
C HIS A 416 10.93 -1.96 -15.31
N VAL A 417 12.00 -2.37 -15.99
CA VAL A 417 11.95 -3.24 -17.16
C VAL A 417 12.08 -4.70 -16.73
N HIS A 418 11.16 -5.52 -17.21
CA HIS A 418 11.10 -6.95 -16.99
C HIS A 418 11.50 -7.71 -18.26
N GLU A 419 12.19 -8.84 -18.09
CA GLU A 419 12.46 -9.78 -19.19
C GLU A 419 11.20 -10.57 -19.55
N ASP A 420 10.58 -11.20 -18.55
CA ASP A 420 9.33 -11.94 -18.68
C ASP A 420 8.17 -11.23 -17.97
N TRP A 421 6.95 -11.45 -18.46
CA TRP A 421 5.75 -10.95 -17.79
C TRP A 421 5.55 -11.60 -16.42
N THR A 422 5.27 -10.78 -15.41
CA THR A 422 4.88 -11.21 -14.05
C THR A 422 3.60 -10.49 -13.59
N PRO A 423 2.75 -11.13 -12.75
CA PRO A 423 1.53 -10.49 -12.25
C PRO A 423 1.80 -9.33 -11.28
N VAL A 424 2.97 -9.36 -10.62
CA VAL A 424 3.45 -8.38 -9.64
C VAL A 424 4.83 -7.90 -10.08
N CYS A 425 5.07 -6.59 -10.04
CA CYS A 425 6.38 -6.02 -10.35
C CYS A 425 7.42 -6.45 -9.30
N VAL A 426 8.60 -6.90 -9.72
CA VAL A 426 9.66 -7.37 -8.81
C VAL A 426 10.37 -6.23 -8.07
N ASN A 427 10.25 -5.00 -8.57
CA ASN A 427 10.88 -3.81 -8.00
C ASN A 427 9.96 -3.06 -7.02
N CYS A 428 8.73 -2.72 -7.45
CA CYS A 428 7.80 -1.93 -6.63
C CYS A 428 6.60 -2.71 -6.09
N GLU A 429 6.56 -4.03 -6.32
CA GLU A 429 5.55 -4.96 -5.79
C GLU A 429 4.10 -4.61 -6.18
N SER A 430 3.93 -3.79 -7.22
CA SER A 430 2.62 -3.36 -7.69
C SER A 430 1.97 -4.42 -8.58
N PHE A 431 0.71 -4.74 -8.30
CA PHE A 431 -0.08 -5.75 -9.00
C PHE A 431 -0.75 -5.21 -10.27
N ASP A 432 -0.73 -6.00 -11.37
CA ASP A 432 -1.32 -5.67 -12.69
C ASP A 432 -0.87 -4.30 -13.22
N THR A 433 0.45 -4.09 -13.26
CA THR A 433 1.08 -2.84 -13.74
C THR A 433 2.04 -3.02 -14.91
N LEU A 434 2.27 -4.24 -15.38
CA LEU A 434 3.16 -4.49 -16.51
C LEU A 434 2.42 -4.24 -17.83
N ASP A 435 3.02 -3.43 -18.69
CA ASP A 435 2.57 -3.15 -20.05
C ASP A 435 3.71 -3.31 -21.07
N TRP A 436 3.37 -3.51 -22.34
CA TRP A 436 4.35 -3.71 -23.42
C TRP A 436 4.64 -2.40 -24.14
N ALA A 437 5.66 -1.68 -23.66
CA ALA A 437 5.96 -0.31 -24.10
C ALA A 437 7.47 -0.07 -24.24
N GLU A 438 7.84 0.97 -24.97
CA GLU A 438 9.24 1.38 -25.09
C GLU A 438 9.71 2.10 -23.80
N PRO A 439 10.82 1.67 -23.17
CA PRO A 439 11.35 2.36 -22.00
C PRO A 439 11.76 3.80 -22.33
N ARG A 440 11.51 4.74 -21.41
CA ARG A 440 12.05 6.10 -21.53
C ARG A 440 13.58 6.03 -21.43
N GLN A 441 14.28 6.66 -22.38
CA GLN A 441 15.72 6.50 -22.64
C GLN A 441 16.69 6.93 -21.50
N SER A 442 16.20 7.22 -20.30
CA SER A 442 17.01 7.67 -19.16
C SER A 442 17.66 6.55 -18.34
N GLU A 443 17.23 5.29 -18.46
CA GLU A 443 17.74 4.20 -17.60
C GLU A 443 18.48 3.09 -18.37
N THR A 444 18.11 2.79 -19.62
CA THR A 444 18.73 1.70 -20.39
C THR A 444 20.04 2.09 -21.10
N SER A 445 20.34 3.39 -21.20
CA SER A 445 21.60 3.89 -21.78
C SER A 445 22.83 3.56 -20.91
N LEU A 446 22.63 3.11 -19.67
CA LEU A 446 23.67 2.78 -18.70
C LEU A 446 23.98 1.27 -18.54
N ALA A 447 23.23 0.38 -19.21
CA ALA A 447 23.38 -1.08 -19.02
C ALA A 447 24.01 -1.83 -20.23
N GLY A 448 24.43 -1.11 -21.28
CA GLY A 448 25.18 -1.67 -22.43
C GLY A 448 26.68 -1.40 -22.33
N PRO A 449 27.51 -1.86 -23.28
CA PRO A 449 28.96 -1.66 -23.30
C PRO A 449 29.35 -0.21 -23.64
N THR A 450 28.71 0.77 -23.00
CA THR A 450 28.97 2.21 -23.09
C THR A 450 30.23 2.65 -22.32
N GLN A 451 31.12 1.71 -21.96
CA GLN A 451 32.44 2.02 -21.42
C GLN A 451 33.56 2.08 -22.47
N MET A 452 33.28 1.79 -23.75
CA MET A 452 34.27 2.04 -24.81
C MET A 452 33.98 3.38 -25.49
N LEU A 453 34.88 4.33 -25.26
CA LEU A 453 34.89 5.63 -25.93
C LEU A 453 34.87 5.43 -27.47
N PRO A 454 34.07 6.21 -28.22
CA PRO A 454 33.97 6.13 -29.68
C PRO A 454 35.18 6.78 -30.39
N LEU A 455 36.39 6.52 -29.88
CA LEU A 455 37.65 7.04 -30.43
C LEU A 455 38.41 5.98 -31.26
N ILE A 456 37.93 4.75 -31.33
CA ILE A 456 38.64 3.64 -32.03
C ILE A 456 38.03 3.31 -33.40
N VAL A 457 36.81 3.78 -33.70
CA VAL A 457 36.13 3.45 -34.97
C VAL A 457 36.55 4.39 -36.12
N GLY A 458 36.94 5.63 -35.82
CA GLY A 458 37.35 6.61 -36.84
C GLY A 458 38.82 6.52 -37.30
N ALA A 459 39.65 5.67 -36.67
CA ALA A 459 41.08 5.58 -36.98
C ALA A 459 41.43 4.60 -38.13
N LEU A 460 40.43 3.93 -38.70
CA LEU A 460 40.60 3.01 -39.84
C LEU A 460 40.00 3.55 -41.14
N GLU A 461 39.43 4.75 -41.13
CA GLU A 461 38.74 5.35 -42.29
C GLU A 461 39.69 6.10 -43.26
N ASP A 462 41.01 6.14 -43.00
CA ASP A 462 41.91 7.02 -43.77
C ASP A 462 43.23 6.36 -44.25
N GLN A 463 43.21 5.10 -44.69
CA GLN A 463 44.35 4.50 -45.42
C GLN A 463 43.97 3.53 -46.55
N SER A 464 42.95 3.86 -47.36
CA SER A 464 42.68 3.10 -48.59
C SER A 464 42.97 3.83 -49.90
N ASP A 465 43.49 5.07 -49.85
CA ASP A 465 43.92 5.82 -51.04
C ASP A 465 45.37 6.30 -50.90
N ALA A 466 46.32 5.36 -50.91
CA ALA A 466 47.72 5.66 -51.20
C ALA A 466 48.11 4.96 -52.52
N PRO A 467 48.54 5.68 -53.57
CA PRO A 467 48.92 5.06 -54.83
C PRO A 467 50.18 4.20 -54.69
N GLU A 468 50.08 3.02 -55.29
CA GLU A 468 51.12 2.04 -55.54
C GLU A 468 52.39 2.69 -56.15
N ALA A 469 53.46 2.75 -55.37
CA ALA A 469 54.80 3.12 -55.86
C ALA A 469 55.58 1.85 -56.20
N ALA A 470 55.96 1.74 -57.47
CA ALA A 470 56.78 0.69 -58.05
C ALA A 470 58.19 0.60 -57.39
N PRO A 471 58.87 -0.56 -57.46
CA PRO A 471 60.08 -0.83 -56.70
C PRO A 471 61.32 -0.26 -57.40
N GLU A 472 62.13 0.53 -56.69
CA GLU A 472 63.51 0.80 -57.07
C GLU A 472 64.46 -0.18 -56.37
N ALA A 473 65.29 -0.82 -57.20
CA ALA A 473 66.34 -1.75 -56.81
C ALA A 473 67.63 -1.01 -56.41
N GLY A 474 68.35 -1.55 -55.42
CA GLY A 474 69.72 -1.17 -55.07
C GLY A 474 70.22 -1.92 -53.82
N PRO A 475 71.53 -2.19 -53.68
CA PRO A 475 72.05 -3.56 -53.57
C PRO A 475 72.67 -3.96 -52.21
N ASP A 476 73.06 -5.23 -52.15
CA ASP A 476 73.67 -6.01 -51.07
C ASP A 476 74.86 -5.37 -50.33
N ALA A 477 74.96 -5.64 -49.03
CA ALA A 477 76.23 -5.85 -48.30
C ALA A 477 75.99 -6.67 -47.02
N GLU A 478 76.74 -7.77 -46.91
CA GLU A 478 76.76 -8.76 -45.82
C GLU A 478 77.58 -8.31 -44.59
N GLU A 479 77.65 -9.23 -43.60
CA GLU A 479 78.52 -9.29 -42.41
C GLU A 479 78.01 -8.57 -41.14
N GLU A 480 78.01 -9.15 -39.94
CA GLU A 480 78.51 -10.42 -39.42
C GLU A 480 77.87 -10.67 -38.05
N ALA A 481 77.75 -11.94 -37.67
CA ALA A 481 77.29 -12.37 -36.36
C ALA A 481 78.45 -12.41 -35.35
N GLU A 482 78.24 -11.94 -34.12
CA GLU A 482 79.06 -12.36 -32.97
C GLU A 482 78.16 -12.83 -31.83
N ILE A 483 78.33 -14.10 -31.49
CA ILE A 483 77.66 -14.86 -30.42
C ILE A 483 78.57 -14.80 -29.20
N LEU A 484 78.02 -14.56 -28.01
CA LEU A 484 78.62 -15.00 -26.74
C LEU A 484 77.49 -15.42 -25.78
N ASP A 485 77.33 -16.74 -25.68
CA ASP A 485 76.68 -17.47 -24.61
C ASP A 485 77.54 -17.39 -23.33
N ASP A 486 76.92 -17.42 -22.15
CA ASP A 486 76.93 -18.59 -21.22
C ASP A 486 76.64 -18.18 -19.75
N THR A 487 75.39 -18.47 -19.33
CA THR A 487 74.99 -19.23 -18.11
C THR A 487 75.15 -18.69 -16.66
N PRO A 488 74.23 -19.06 -15.73
CA PRO A 488 73.91 -18.33 -14.49
C PRO A 488 74.37 -19.05 -13.20
N ALA A 489 74.25 -18.36 -12.05
CA ALA A 489 74.30 -18.99 -10.72
C ALA A 489 73.43 -18.25 -9.68
N GLU A 490 72.55 -19.02 -9.04
CA GLU A 490 71.79 -18.75 -7.80
C GLU A 490 72.58 -19.32 -6.59
N PRO A 491 72.07 -19.39 -5.34
CA PRO A 491 71.52 -18.41 -4.37
C PRO A 491 72.41 -18.33 -3.08
N GLU A 492 71.99 -17.59 -2.03
CA GLU A 492 71.72 -18.10 -0.65
C GLU A 492 71.76 -17.04 0.50
N ALA A 493 70.71 -17.06 1.34
CA ALA A 493 70.52 -16.75 2.77
C ALA A 493 71.10 -15.47 3.47
N ALA A 494 70.26 -14.84 4.31
CA ALA A 494 70.19 -15.12 5.77
C ALA A 494 69.19 -14.21 6.54
N GLN A 495 68.27 -14.86 7.27
CA GLN A 495 67.84 -14.70 8.69
C GLN A 495 67.71 -13.26 9.29
N VAL A 496 66.67 -12.92 10.07
CA VAL A 496 66.45 -13.29 11.49
C VAL A 496 65.02 -12.89 11.96
N THR A 497 64.44 -13.73 12.82
CA THR A 497 63.13 -13.74 13.52
C THR A 497 63.13 -12.96 14.88
N PRO A 498 62.20 -13.12 15.86
CA PRO A 498 60.81 -12.59 15.93
C PRO A 498 60.42 -11.95 17.31
N ASP A 499 59.15 -11.48 17.41
CA ASP A 499 58.25 -11.35 18.62
C ASP A 499 58.56 -10.27 19.69
N PRO A 500 57.62 -9.89 20.63
CA PRO A 500 56.23 -10.30 20.85
C PRO A 500 55.16 -9.20 21.16
N THR A 501 53.88 -9.63 21.16
CA THR A 501 52.65 -9.04 21.77
C THR A 501 52.79 -8.72 23.28
N PRO A 502 51.92 -7.90 23.97
CA PRO A 502 50.55 -8.33 24.34
C PRO A 502 49.46 -7.23 24.63
N GLU A 503 48.23 -7.71 24.92
CA GLU A 503 47.14 -7.15 25.77
C GLU A 503 46.36 -5.90 25.31
N ALA A 504 45.04 -5.99 25.02
CA ALA A 504 43.85 -6.15 25.87
C ALA A 504 43.37 -4.86 26.57
N GLU A 505 42.22 -4.32 26.16
CA GLU A 505 41.31 -3.64 27.12
C GLU A 505 39.85 -3.56 26.64
N VAL A 506 38.98 -3.85 27.59
CA VAL A 506 37.52 -3.80 27.59
C VAL A 506 37.10 -2.48 28.25
N SER A 507 36.23 -1.65 27.64
CA SER A 507 35.23 -0.89 28.43
C SER A 507 34.17 -0.13 27.62
N ARG A 508 32.92 -0.44 27.96
CA ARG A 508 31.69 0.39 27.99
C ARG A 508 31.70 1.79 27.37
N LYS A 509 30.71 2.04 26.50
CA LYS A 509 29.55 2.89 26.83
C LYS A 509 28.34 2.55 25.98
#